data_AF-A0A9D3XLF6-F1
#
_entry.id   AF-A0A9D3XLF6-F1
#
_cell.length_a   1.000
_cell.length_b   1.000
_cell.length_c   1.000
_cell.angle_alpha   90.00
_cell.angle_beta   90.00
_cell.angle_gamma   90.00
#
_symmetry.space_group_name_H-M   'P 1'
#
loop_
_entity.id
_entity.type
_entity.pdbx_description
1 polymer ?
#
loop_
_entity_poly.entity_id
_entity_poly.type
_entity_poly.pdbx_seq_one_letter_code
_entity_poly.pdbx_strand_id
1 'polypeptide(L)'
;MAERPLPARGVAQEMRCVLHWFSGWAPPQRQRFLRDLVAKAVPGKLRPLLEGLEGLSLSGAPAPPPSLFQCQLRLWDQWFRGWSEPERNHFLARLEQVDPDFAAHFYSQLAATAGQD
;
A
#
# COMPACT_ATOMS: atom_id res chain seq x y z
N MET A 1 32.28 -5.10 6.62
CA MET A 1 31.31 -4.66 5.58
C MET A 1 30.00 -5.37 5.87
N ALA A 2 28.95 -4.63 6.23
CA ALA A 2 27.68 -5.23 6.62
C ALA A 2 26.95 -5.76 5.37
N GLU A 3 26.82 -7.08 5.26
CA GLU A 3 26.01 -7.73 4.25
C GLU A 3 24.54 -7.41 4.54
N ARG A 4 23.93 -6.61 3.67
CA ARG A 4 22.51 -6.28 3.76
C ARG A 4 21.74 -7.56 3.47
N PRO A 5 20.97 -8.14 4.41
CA PRO A 5 20.27 -9.39 4.17
C PRO A 5 19.31 -9.16 3.00
N LEU A 6 19.49 -9.94 1.94
CA LEU A 6 18.56 -9.92 0.81
C LEU A 6 17.18 -10.34 1.35
N PRO A 7 16.08 -9.68 0.94
CA PRO A 7 14.74 -10.15 1.27
C PRO A 7 14.63 -11.63 0.92
N ALA A 8 14.01 -12.42 1.81
CA ALA A 8 13.71 -13.83 1.53
C ALA A 8 13.07 -13.90 0.14
N ARG A 9 13.44 -14.88 -0.71
CA ARG A 9 13.09 -14.92 -2.15
C ARG A 9 11.61 -14.62 -2.47
N GLY A 10 10.69 -14.85 -1.53
CA GLY A 10 9.29 -14.43 -1.61
C GLY A 10 9.08 -12.91 -1.65
N VAL A 11 9.66 -12.15 -0.71
CA VAL A 11 9.40 -10.71 -0.55
C VAL A 11 9.83 -9.90 -1.77
N ALA A 12 10.97 -10.22 -2.38
CA ALA A 12 11.40 -9.57 -3.62
C ALA A 12 10.41 -9.81 -4.78
N GLN A 13 9.81 -11.00 -4.84
CA GLN A 13 8.81 -11.32 -5.85
C GLN A 13 7.48 -10.61 -5.57
N GLU A 14 7.05 -10.57 -4.31
CA GLU A 14 5.87 -9.84 -3.86
C GLU A 14 5.98 -8.35 -4.23
N MET A 15 7.11 -7.71 -3.94
CA MET A 15 7.38 -6.32 -4.34
C MET A 15 7.30 -6.13 -5.86
N ARG A 16 7.93 -7.02 -6.64
CA ARG A 16 7.85 -6.95 -8.11
C ARG A 16 6.42 -7.09 -8.61
N CYS A 17 5.63 -7.98 -8.02
CA CYS A 17 4.21 -8.15 -8.38
C CYS A 17 3.42 -6.86 -8.13
N VAL A 18 3.60 -6.25 -6.95
CA VAL A 18 2.88 -5.02 -6.60
C VAL A 18 3.30 -3.86 -7.50
N LEU A 19 4.59 -3.70 -7.77
CA LEU A 19 5.09 -2.67 -8.70
C LEU A 19 4.56 -2.88 -10.12
N HIS A 20 4.45 -4.13 -10.57
CA HIS A 20 3.85 -4.44 -11.86
C HIS A 20 2.37 -4.07 -11.91
N TRP A 21 1.60 -4.38 -10.86
CA TRP A 21 0.19 -3.95 -10.78
C TRP A 21 0.07 -2.43 -10.76
N PHE A 22 0.91 -1.76 -9.98
CA PHE A 22 0.93 -0.30 -9.89
C PHE A 22 1.11 0.38 -11.25
N SER A 23 2.04 -0.13 -12.08
CA SER A 23 2.23 0.38 -13.44
C SER A 23 0.98 0.23 -14.31
N GLY A 24 0.18 -0.83 -14.08
CA GLY A 24 -1.09 -1.07 -14.79
C GLY A 24 -2.32 -0.38 -14.20
N TRP A 25 -2.20 0.27 -13.03
CA TRP A 25 -3.32 0.93 -12.39
C TRP A 25 -3.65 2.29 -13.01
N ALA A 26 -4.94 2.56 -13.15
CA ALA A 26 -5.46 3.86 -13.53
C ALA A 26 -5.23 4.91 -12.41
N PRO A 27 -5.25 6.21 -12.73
CA PRO A 27 -5.09 7.28 -11.73
C PRO A 27 -5.95 7.14 -10.45
N PRO A 28 -7.27 6.82 -10.51
CA PRO A 28 -8.06 6.67 -9.28
C PRO A 28 -7.64 5.44 -8.44
N GLN A 29 -7.14 4.39 -9.07
CA GLN A 29 -6.62 3.21 -8.37
C GLN A 29 -5.31 3.53 -7.65
N ARG A 30 -4.41 4.30 -8.27
CA ARG A 30 -3.19 4.78 -7.63
C ARG A 30 -3.49 5.70 -6.45
N GLN A 31 -4.45 6.61 -6.59
CA GLN A 31 -4.89 7.45 -5.47
C GLN A 31 -5.46 6.64 -4.29
N ARG A 32 -6.22 5.57 -4.57
CA ARG A 32 -6.70 4.67 -3.52
C ARG A 32 -5.53 3.97 -2.81
N PHE A 33 -4.61 3.41 -3.58
CA PHE A 33 -3.41 2.77 -3.04
C PHE A 33 -2.56 3.72 -2.19
N LEU A 34 -2.40 4.97 -2.62
CA LEU A 34 -1.71 6.02 -1.85
C LEU A 34 -2.33 6.21 -0.47
N ARG A 35 -3.66 6.33 -0.40
CA ARG A 35 -4.37 6.47 0.88
C ARG A 35 -4.12 5.27 1.79
N ASP A 36 -4.19 4.05 1.23
CA ASP A 36 -3.96 2.82 1.99
C ASP A 36 -2.48 2.69 2.44
N LEU A 37 -1.53 3.24 1.68
CA LEU A 37 -0.11 3.27 2.04
C LEU A 37 0.20 4.29 3.15
N VAL A 38 -0.30 5.53 3.02
CA VAL A 38 -0.21 6.57 4.07
C VAL A 38 -0.83 6.03 5.35
N ALA A 39 -1.96 5.35 5.23
CA ALA A 39 -2.67 4.78 6.35
C ALA A 39 -1.85 3.78 7.18
N LYS A 40 -1.02 3.00 6.50
CA LYS A 40 -0.15 1.99 7.12
C LYS A 40 1.14 2.58 7.69
N ALA A 41 1.58 3.71 7.14
CA ALA A 41 2.80 4.39 7.56
C ALA A 41 2.61 5.30 8.79
N VAL A 42 1.38 5.72 9.09
CA VAL A 42 1.07 6.47 10.32
C VAL A 42 0.77 5.51 11.49
N PRO A 43 1.63 5.39 12.50
CA PRO A 43 1.34 4.60 13.69
C PRO A 43 0.16 5.23 14.47
N GLY A 44 -0.90 4.45 14.71
CA GLY A 44 -1.93 4.77 15.71
C GLY A 44 -3.31 5.21 15.20
N LYS A 45 -3.53 5.47 13.90
CA LYS A 45 -4.83 6.03 13.44
C LYS A 45 -5.79 5.08 12.71
N LEU A 46 -5.37 3.91 12.21
CA LEU A 46 -6.17 3.19 11.19
C LEU A 46 -6.28 1.67 11.36
N ARG A 47 -6.58 1.22 12.58
CA ARG A 47 -7.16 -0.13 12.75
C ARG A 47 -8.68 -0.20 12.40
N PRO A 48 -9.54 0.80 12.69
CA PRO A 48 -10.98 0.63 12.44
C PRO A 48 -11.49 1.07 11.06
N LEU A 49 -10.80 1.99 10.35
CA LEU A 49 -11.37 2.61 9.15
C LEU A 49 -11.28 1.76 7.88
N LEU A 50 -10.27 0.88 7.76
CA LEU A 50 -10.19 -0.04 6.62
C LEU A 50 -11.24 -1.17 6.72
N GLU A 51 -11.47 -1.73 7.91
CA GLU A 51 -12.56 -2.70 8.15
C GLU A 51 -13.95 -2.05 7.97
N GLY A 52 -14.12 -0.80 8.40
CA GLY A 52 -15.38 -0.06 8.25
C GLY A 52 -15.75 0.29 6.79
N LEU A 53 -14.76 0.46 5.91
CA LEU A 53 -15.01 0.70 4.48
C LEU A 53 -15.42 -0.56 3.71
N GLU A 54 -15.02 -1.75 4.16
CA GLU A 54 -15.49 -3.02 3.59
C GLU A 54 -16.93 -3.36 4.06
N GLY A 55 -17.34 -2.89 5.23
CA GLY A 55 -18.69 -3.07 5.78
C GLY A 55 -19.76 -2.06 5.31
N LEU A 56 -19.37 -0.94 4.69
CA LEU A 56 -20.29 0.13 4.25
C LEU A 56 -20.83 -0.07 2.82
N SER A 57 -21.05 -1.31 2.39
CA SER A 57 -21.87 -1.59 1.19
C SER A 57 -23.35 -1.50 1.60
N LEU A 58 -23.86 -0.28 1.75
CA LEU A 58 -25.26 0.04 2.04
C LEU A 58 -26.15 -0.19 0.82
N SER A 59 -26.38 -1.46 0.47
CA SER A 59 -27.48 -1.88 -0.38
C SER A 59 -27.59 -3.39 -0.23
N GLY A 60 -28.72 -3.89 0.28
CA GLY A 60 -29.00 -5.30 0.57
C GLY A 60 -29.07 -6.24 -0.65
N ALA A 61 -28.20 -6.03 -1.64
CA ALA A 61 -27.94 -6.94 -2.74
C ALA A 61 -26.67 -7.74 -2.44
N PRO A 62 -26.55 -9.01 -2.88
CA PRO A 62 -25.30 -9.75 -2.77
C PRO A 62 -24.17 -8.92 -3.39
N ALA A 63 -23.11 -8.68 -2.62
CA ALA A 63 -21.99 -7.86 -3.05
C ALA A 63 -21.45 -8.41 -4.38
N PRO A 64 -21.25 -7.57 -5.41
CA PRO A 64 -20.65 -8.02 -6.66
C PRO A 64 -19.28 -8.65 -6.38
N PRO A 65 -18.85 -9.65 -7.17
CA PRO A 65 -17.54 -10.26 -7.00
C PRO A 65 -16.46 -9.16 -7.00
N PRO A 66 -15.47 -9.26 -6.10
CA PRO A 66 -14.46 -8.23 -5.94
C PRO A 66 -13.72 -8.03 -7.27
N SER A 67 -13.47 -6.77 -7.64
CA SER A 67 -12.69 -6.48 -8.84
C SER A 67 -11.25 -6.98 -8.68
N LEU A 68 -10.56 -7.23 -9.82
CA LEU A 68 -9.16 -7.66 -9.82
C LEU A 68 -8.29 -6.73 -8.96
N PHE A 69 -8.54 -5.42 -9.02
CA PHE A 69 -7.88 -4.42 -8.20
C PHE A 69 -8.06 -4.66 -6.69
N GLN A 70 -9.27 -4.99 -6.24
CA GLN A 70 -9.53 -5.30 -4.83
C GLN A 70 -8.80 -6.58 -4.39
N CYS A 71 -8.72 -7.58 -5.27
CA CYS A 71 -7.92 -8.77 -5.01
C CYS A 71 -6.42 -8.45 -4.90
N GLN A 72 -5.89 -7.59 -5.78
CA GLN A 72 -4.51 -7.13 -5.74
C GLN A 72 -4.20 -6.37 -4.43
N LEU A 73 -5.09 -5.46 -4.00
CA LEU A 73 -4.92 -4.71 -2.75
C LEU A 73 -4.94 -5.61 -1.51
N ARG A 74 -5.84 -6.60 -1.43
CA ARG A 74 -5.87 -7.55 -0.31
C ARG A 74 -4.61 -8.38 -0.22
N LEU A 75 -4.09 -8.82 -1.37
CA LEU A 75 -2.86 -9.60 -1.42
C LEU A 75 -1.65 -8.74 -1.03
N TRP A 76 -1.58 -7.50 -1.50
CA TRP A 76 -0.59 -6.53 -1.04
C TRP A 76 -0.71 -6.24 0.46
N ASP A 77 -1.91 -6.07 1.02
CA ASP A 77 -2.12 -5.82 2.46
C ASP A 77 -1.52 -6.96 3.30
N GLN A 78 -1.78 -8.21 2.89
CA GLN A 78 -1.22 -9.39 3.54
C GLN A 78 0.31 -9.41 3.47
N TRP A 79 0.90 -9.18 2.30
CA TRP A 79 2.35 -9.14 2.13
C TRP A 79 2.98 -8.00 2.94
N PHE A 80 2.44 -6.79 2.85
CA PHE A 80 2.96 -5.61 3.53
C PHE A 80 2.97 -5.75 5.06
N ARG A 81 1.97 -6.44 5.65
CA ARG A 81 1.97 -6.77 7.08
C ARG A 81 3.08 -7.75 7.45
N GLY A 82 3.37 -8.72 6.59
CA GLY A 82 4.46 -9.68 6.76
C GLY A 82 5.85 -9.09 6.55
N TRP A 83 5.98 -8.00 5.79
CA TRP A 83 7.25 -7.32 5.56
C TRP A 83 7.77 -6.65 6.82
N SER A 84 9.07 -6.78 7.03
CA SER A 84 9.84 -6.03 8.02
C SER A 84 9.99 -4.56 7.62
N GLU A 85 10.32 -3.69 8.56
CA GLU A 85 10.58 -2.27 8.31
C GLU A 85 11.60 -2.01 7.17
N PRO A 86 12.79 -2.67 7.12
CA PRO A 86 13.72 -2.46 6.02
C PRO A 86 13.15 -2.91 4.66
N GLU A 87 12.30 -3.92 4.63
CA GLU A 87 11.62 -4.38 3.41
C GLU A 87 10.57 -3.36 2.96
N ARG A 88 9.76 -2.82 3.86
CA ARG A 88 8.81 -1.74 3.56
C ARG A 88 9.52 -0.50 3.02
N ASN A 89 10.64 -0.12 3.63
CA ASN A 89 11.47 0.99 3.16
C ASN A 89 12.06 0.71 1.77
N HIS A 90 12.50 -0.53 1.51
CA HIS A 90 12.97 -0.93 0.19
C HIS A 90 11.85 -0.84 -0.86
N PHE A 91 10.64 -1.26 -0.53
CA PHE A 91 9.48 -1.14 -1.42
C PHE A 91 9.17 0.32 -1.75
N LEU A 92 9.17 1.21 -0.75
CA LEU A 92 8.96 2.66 -0.96
C LEU A 92 10.03 3.26 -1.87
N ALA A 93 11.31 2.93 -1.66
CA ALA A 93 12.40 3.40 -2.51
C ALA A 93 12.24 2.92 -3.98
N ARG A 94 11.67 1.72 -4.19
CA ARG A 94 11.38 1.21 -5.54
C ARG A 94 10.16 1.91 -6.16
N LEU A 95 9.15 2.25 -5.37
CA LEU A 95 8.01 3.05 -5.80
C LEU A 95 8.45 4.44 -6.26
N GLU A 96 9.32 5.09 -5.50
CA GLU A 96 9.90 6.40 -5.86
C GLU A 96 10.69 6.35 -7.17
N GLN A 97 11.42 5.26 -7.42
CA GLN A 97 12.11 5.05 -8.71
C GLN A 97 11.13 4.86 -9.89
N VAL A 98 9.95 4.32 -9.65
CA VAL A 98 8.94 4.05 -10.69
C VAL A 98 8.10 5.30 -10.97
N ASP A 99 7.71 6.02 -9.93
CA ASP A 99 6.84 7.19 -10.00
C ASP A 99 7.22 8.19 -8.88
N PRO A 100 8.14 9.14 -9.16
CA PRO A 100 8.62 10.09 -8.16
C PRO A 100 7.53 11.08 -7.74
N ASP A 101 6.61 11.44 -8.64
CA ASP A 101 5.45 12.29 -8.32
C ASP A 101 4.54 11.60 -7.30
N PHE A 102 4.27 10.31 -7.48
CA PHE A 102 3.52 9.52 -6.51
C PHE A 102 4.19 9.51 -5.13
N ALA A 103 5.51 9.32 -5.08
CA ALA A 103 6.26 9.36 -3.82
C ALA A 103 6.23 10.74 -3.17
N ALA A 104 6.35 11.82 -3.94
CA ALA A 104 6.21 13.19 -3.44
C ALA A 104 4.82 13.42 -2.81
N HIS A 105 3.74 12.93 -3.44
CA HIS A 105 2.40 12.96 -2.88
C HIS A 105 2.27 12.15 -1.58
N PHE A 106 2.92 10.98 -1.51
CA PHE A 106 2.95 10.16 -0.30
C PHE A 106 3.62 10.91 0.88
N TYR A 107 4.83 11.44 0.67
CA TYR A 107 5.55 12.17 1.70
C TYR A 107 4.83 13.47 2.11
N SER A 108 4.21 14.17 1.16
CA SER A 108 3.39 15.34 1.45
C SER A 108 2.21 15.01 2.37
N GLN A 109 1.48 13.91 2.11
CA GLN A 109 0.38 13.47 2.97
C GLN A 109 0.84 12.94 4.33
N LEU A 110 2.01 12.32 4.40
CA LEU A 110 2.61 11.94 5.68
C LEU A 110 3.01 13.16 6.51
N ALA A 111 3.65 14.15 5.90
CA ALA A 111 4.01 15.39 6.59
C ALA A 111 2.77 16.13 7.10
N ALA A 112 1.70 16.17 6.29
CA ALA A 112 0.42 16.76 6.69
C ALA A 112 -0.24 16.03 7.88
N THR A 113 -0.11 14.70 7.97
CA THR A 113 -0.65 13.93 9.11
C THR A 113 0.21 14.00 10.36
N ALA A 114 1.51 14.31 10.23
CA ALA A 114 2.44 14.51 11.35
C ALA A 114 2.36 15.93 11.96
N GLY A 115 1.97 16.94 11.20
CA GLY A 115 1.85 18.33 11.67
C GLY A 115 0.52 18.72 12.34
N GLN A 116 -0.35 17.76 12.63
CA GLN A 116 -1.65 17.98 13.30
C GLN A 116 -1.64 17.59 14.80
N ASP A 117 -0.50 17.68 15.46
CA ASP A 117 -0.42 17.61 16.94
C ASP A 117 -0.52 19.02 17.55
#